data_AF-A0A8E0VKX2-F1
#
_entry.id   AF-A0A8E0VKX2-F1
#
_cell.length_a   1.000
_cell.length_b   1.000
_cell.length_c   1.000
_cell.angle_alpha   90.00
_cell.angle_beta   90.00
_cell.angle_gamma   90.00
#
_symmetry.space_group_name_H-M   'P 1'
#
loop_
_entity.id
_entity.type
_entity.pdbx_description
1 polymer ?
#
loop_
_entity_poly.entity_id
_entity_poly.type
_entity_poly.pdbx_seq_one_letter_code
_entity_poly.pdbx_strand_id
1 'polypeptide(L)'
;MPSKTHNAPETPVSTGDRRKKSGNPDNQTHEPLRHMIGNCMFPVVLRSPPRHLSDLMYVEHYENGGGYALHSYADELAHLTKDELDIFAKKYFRTLFSERRKRGSCVPFSYYCIGVVHGAARKMPELLSYLSRTYPALQVHTNPLERKNASEAIPLSLYAANVYKSYTRGIFRYGPMHAISVVGVKGEERGLYSREIIDLIESDPFLTLVTPWGKLSKLHGMDPHESNDGPILWVRHGEQSVPVCASGPKNKTW
;
A
#
# COMPACT_ATOMS: atom_id res chain seq x y z
N MET A 1 4.66 -45.51 -61.91
CA MET A 1 5.01 -45.06 -63.27
C MET A 1 5.64 -43.68 -63.16
N PRO A 2 6.73 -43.43 -63.90
CA PRO A 2 7.95 -42.71 -63.50
C PRO A 2 7.92 -41.24 -63.99
N SER A 3 8.85 -40.33 -63.67
CA SER A 3 10.31 -40.32 -63.91
C SER A 3 10.95 -39.16 -63.11
N LYS A 4 12.04 -39.34 -62.35
CA LYS A 4 13.48 -39.32 -62.77
C LYS A 4 13.85 -38.00 -63.49
N THR A 5 14.89 -37.22 -63.19
CA THR A 5 16.28 -37.47 -62.68
C THR A 5 16.97 -36.10 -62.47
N HIS A 6 17.70 -35.85 -61.37
CA HIS A 6 19.18 -35.78 -61.25
C HIS A 6 19.96 -34.86 -62.24
N ASN A 7 20.55 -33.76 -61.75
CA ASN A 7 21.99 -33.58 -61.44
C ASN A 7 22.45 -32.10 -61.46
N ALA A 8 23.39 -31.79 -60.57
CA ALA A 8 24.09 -30.52 -60.35
C ALA A 8 25.30 -30.35 -61.32
N PRO A 9 26.35 -29.56 -61.01
CA PRO A 9 26.49 -28.16 -60.57
C PRO A 9 27.47 -27.37 -61.49
N GLU A 10 27.44 -26.03 -61.53
CA GLU A 10 28.57 -25.23 -62.05
C GLU A 10 28.79 -23.94 -61.25
N THR A 11 29.95 -23.83 -60.61
CA THR A 11 30.73 -22.59 -60.40
C THR A 11 31.90 -22.66 -61.42
N PRO A 12 32.62 -21.57 -61.83
CA PRO A 12 33.10 -20.48 -60.97
C PRO A 12 33.45 -19.11 -61.67
N VAL A 13 34.09 -18.20 -60.89
CA VAL A 13 35.10 -17.18 -61.30
C VAL A 13 34.59 -15.94 -62.10
N SER A 14 34.50 -14.78 -61.42
CA SER A 14 35.47 -13.66 -61.41
C SER A 14 35.57 -12.86 -62.72
N THR A 15 35.21 -11.57 -62.67
CA THR A 15 36.11 -10.42 -62.90
C THR A 15 35.32 -9.12 -62.78
N GLY A 16 36.02 -8.04 -62.43
CA GLY A 16 35.47 -6.85 -61.79
C GLY A 16 34.65 -5.91 -62.69
N ASP A 17 34.01 -4.93 -62.06
CA ASP A 17 34.45 -3.56 -62.25
C ASP A 17 33.95 -2.63 -61.13
N ARG A 18 34.80 -1.71 -60.71
CA ARG A 18 34.49 -0.66 -59.72
C ARG A 18 33.69 0.44 -60.40
N ARG A 19 32.46 0.69 -59.96
CA ARG A 19 31.92 2.08 -59.92
C ARG A 19 31.17 2.35 -58.62
N LYS A 20 31.77 3.24 -57.82
CA LYS A 20 31.19 3.92 -56.68
C LYS A 20 29.87 4.59 -57.07
N LYS A 21 28.81 4.34 -56.29
CA LYS A 21 27.80 5.34 -55.95
C LYS A 21 27.56 5.30 -54.45
N SER A 22 27.81 6.45 -53.85
CA SER A 22 27.60 6.81 -52.45
C SER A 22 26.12 6.67 -52.06
N GLY A 23 25.86 5.87 -51.03
CA GLY A 23 24.59 5.84 -50.30
C GLY A 23 24.91 5.65 -48.82
N ASN A 24 24.64 6.68 -48.03
CA ASN A 24 24.86 6.75 -46.59
C ASN A 24 24.01 5.69 -45.86
N PRO A 25 24.55 4.83 -44.95
CA PRO A 25 23.75 3.93 -44.14
C PRO A 25 23.62 4.51 -42.73
N ASP A 26 22.96 5.67 -42.59
CA ASP A 26 22.54 6.16 -41.28
C ASP A 26 21.05 6.46 -41.35
N ASN A 27 20.27 5.39 -41.17
CA ASN A 27 18.92 5.51 -40.66
C ASN A 27 18.83 4.65 -39.39
N GLN A 28 19.64 5.00 -38.40
CA GLN A 28 19.39 4.59 -37.03
C GLN A 28 18.14 5.34 -36.58
N THR A 29 16.99 4.66 -36.67
CA THR A 29 15.77 5.05 -35.96
C THR A 29 16.12 5.13 -34.48
N HIS A 30 16.36 6.36 -34.00
CA HIS A 30 16.60 6.65 -32.60
C HIS A 30 15.29 6.39 -31.85
N GLU A 31 15.14 5.18 -31.34
CA GLU A 31 13.99 4.78 -30.54
C GLU A 31 14.21 5.26 -29.09
N PRO A 32 13.51 6.30 -28.61
CA PRO A 32 13.78 6.91 -27.30
C PRO A 32 13.57 5.93 -26.14
N LEU A 33 12.74 4.91 -26.35
CA LEU A 33 12.43 3.87 -25.36
C LEU A 33 13.60 2.90 -25.13
N ARG A 34 14.47 2.68 -26.11
CA ARG A 34 15.63 1.78 -25.97
C ARG A 34 16.66 2.30 -24.97
N HIS A 35 16.85 3.61 -24.90
CA HIS A 35 17.73 4.24 -23.90
C HIS A 35 17.14 4.18 -22.49
N MET A 36 15.82 4.17 -22.34
CA MET A 36 15.18 4.01 -21.02
C MET A 36 15.22 2.57 -20.52
N ILE A 37 15.11 1.58 -21.42
CA ILE A 37 15.06 0.16 -21.04
C ILE A 37 16.48 -0.43 -20.85
N GLY A 38 17.48 0.07 -21.58
CA GLY A 38 18.87 -0.40 -21.49
C GLY A 38 19.60 -0.07 -20.18
N ASN A 39 19.08 0.89 -19.40
CA ASN A 39 19.66 1.29 -18.10
C ASN A 39 18.97 0.63 -16.89
N CYS A 40 18.00 -0.26 -17.10
CA CYS A 40 17.33 -1.00 -16.01
C CYS A 40 18.02 -2.32 -15.62
N MET A 41 19.29 -2.49 -15.98
CA MET A 41 20.17 -3.42 -15.27
C MET A 41 20.86 -2.61 -14.18
N PHE A 42 20.16 -2.40 -13.06
CA PHE A 42 20.87 -2.08 -11.83
C PHE A 42 21.90 -3.19 -11.65
N PRO A 43 23.21 -2.90 -11.55
CA PRO A 43 24.14 -3.92 -11.10
C PRO A 43 23.57 -4.44 -9.79
N VAL A 44 23.47 -5.77 -9.65
CA VAL A 44 23.30 -6.41 -8.34
C VAL A 44 24.59 -6.13 -7.58
N VAL A 45 24.74 -4.88 -7.13
CA VAL A 45 25.70 -4.53 -6.11
C VAL A 45 25.15 -5.24 -4.89
N LEU A 46 25.80 -6.34 -4.51
CA LEU A 46 25.72 -6.86 -3.15
C LEU A 46 25.95 -5.67 -2.24
N ARG A 47 24.86 -5.12 -1.69
CA ARG A 47 24.94 -3.99 -0.78
C ARG A 47 25.88 -4.41 0.34
N SER A 48 26.95 -3.65 0.54
CA SER A 48 27.79 -3.74 1.72
C SER A 48 26.88 -3.82 2.95
N PRO A 49 27.18 -4.65 3.97
CA PRO A 49 26.31 -4.75 5.14
C PRO A 49 26.09 -3.34 5.70
N PRO A 50 24.85 -2.89 5.90
CA PRO A 50 24.59 -1.62 6.58
C PRO A 50 25.18 -1.75 7.98
N ARG A 51 26.29 -1.04 8.24
CA ARG A 51 27.02 -1.21 9.50
C ARG A 51 26.34 -0.48 10.65
N HIS A 52 25.37 0.38 10.35
CA HIS A 52 24.60 1.07 11.37
C HIS A 52 23.11 1.05 11.03
N LEU A 53 22.27 0.76 12.03
CA LEU A 53 20.80 0.74 11.90
C LEU A 53 20.22 2.06 11.36
N SER A 54 20.94 3.19 11.46
CA SER A 54 20.47 4.45 10.85
C SER A 54 20.46 4.42 9.33
N ASP A 55 21.27 3.58 8.70
CA ASP A 55 21.44 3.56 7.24
C ASP A 55 20.18 3.01 6.53
N LEU A 56 19.26 2.42 7.31
CA LEU A 56 17.95 1.91 6.89
C LEU A 56 16.81 2.93 7.11
N MET A 57 17.16 4.16 7.52
CA MET A 57 16.23 5.28 7.66
C MET A 57 16.53 6.34 6.59
N TYR A 58 15.55 6.62 5.74
CA TYR A 58 15.67 7.54 4.61
C TYR A 58 14.82 8.79 4.89
N VAL A 59 15.40 9.96 4.65
CA VAL A 59 14.68 11.24 4.84
C VAL A 59 14.33 11.81 3.48
N GLU A 60 13.04 12.01 3.23
CA GLU A 60 12.52 12.74 2.08
C GLU A 60 12.18 14.17 2.50
N HIS A 61 12.55 15.16 1.69
CA HIS A 61 12.15 16.55 1.84
C HIS A 61 11.22 16.92 0.69
N TYR A 62 9.95 17.18 1.03
CA TYR A 62 8.92 17.48 0.02
C TYR A 62 9.12 18.88 -0.55
N GLU A 63 9.39 18.97 -1.85
CA GLU A 63 9.87 20.20 -2.50
C GLU A 63 8.88 21.38 -2.38
N ASN A 64 7.59 21.13 -2.56
CA ASN A 64 6.60 22.21 -2.62
C ASN A 64 6.15 22.67 -1.22
N GLY A 65 6.07 21.76 -0.25
CA GLY A 65 5.57 22.03 1.09
C GLY A 65 6.65 22.16 2.17
N GLY A 66 7.90 21.80 1.87
CA GLY A 66 9.05 21.85 2.77
C GLY A 66 9.00 20.89 3.96
N GLY A 67 8.06 19.93 3.96
CA GLY A 67 7.90 18.94 5.01
C GLY A 67 8.90 17.80 4.90
N TYR A 68 9.27 17.19 6.03
CA TYR A 68 10.14 16.02 6.06
C TYR A 68 9.34 14.74 6.31
N ALA A 69 9.59 13.71 5.52
CA ALA A 69 9.04 12.37 5.71
C ALA A 69 10.18 11.39 6.02
N LEU A 70 9.96 10.54 7.03
CA LEU A 70 10.91 9.49 7.40
C LEU A 70 10.44 8.16 6.80
N HIS A 71 11.32 7.47 6.09
CA HIS A 71 11.00 6.23 5.39
C HIS A 71 11.92 5.09 5.82
N SER A 72 11.37 3.89 5.82
CA SER A 72 12.10 2.63 5.92
C SER A 72 11.42 1.56 5.07
N TYR A 73 12.14 0.51 4.70
CA TYR A 73 11.62 -0.52 3.78
C TYR A 73 11.65 -1.89 4.45
N ALA A 74 10.48 -2.54 4.57
CA ALA A 74 10.35 -3.84 5.23
C ALA A 74 11.22 -4.92 4.60
N ASP A 75 11.44 -4.87 3.28
CA ASP A 75 12.29 -5.82 2.56
C ASP A 75 13.77 -5.70 2.97
N GLU A 76 14.24 -4.50 3.32
CA GLU A 76 15.58 -4.30 3.85
C GLU A 76 15.66 -4.74 5.31
N LEU A 77 14.66 -4.37 6.11
CA LEU A 77 14.54 -4.74 7.53
C LEU A 77 14.41 -6.26 7.75
N ALA A 78 13.93 -7.00 6.75
CA ALA A 78 13.82 -8.46 6.80
C ALA A 78 15.17 -9.18 6.98
N HIS A 79 16.29 -8.51 6.70
CA HIS A 79 17.64 -9.05 6.89
C HIS A 79 18.17 -8.85 8.32
N LEU A 80 17.47 -8.07 9.16
CA LEU A 80 17.84 -7.86 10.55
C LEU A 80 17.40 -9.04 11.41
N THR A 81 18.19 -9.35 12.43
CA THR A 81 17.73 -10.22 13.52
C THR A 81 16.58 -9.57 14.28
N LYS A 82 15.84 -10.36 15.07
CA LYS A 82 14.74 -9.85 15.90
C LYS A 82 15.20 -8.75 16.85
N ASP A 83 16.33 -8.94 17.51
CA ASP A 83 16.86 -7.97 18.46
C ASP A 83 17.29 -6.66 17.77
N GLU A 84 17.94 -6.77 16.60
CA GLU A 84 18.28 -5.61 15.78
C GLU A 84 17.05 -4.85 15.29
N LEU A 85 15.99 -5.57 14.88
CA LEU A 85 14.74 -4.97 14.45
C LEU A 85 14.02 -4.26 15.61
N ASP A 86 14.04 -4.84 16.81
CA ASP A 86 13.48 -4.21 18.01
C ASP A 86 14.25 -2.94 18.42
N ILE A 87 15.58 -2.95 18.29
CA ILE A 87 16.42 -1.76 18.50
C ILE A 87 16.14 -0.72 17.40
N PHE A 88 16.01 -1.17 16.16
CA PHE A 88 15.70 -0.32 15.01
C PHE A 88 14.35 0.37 15.20
N ALA A 89 13.28 -0.36 15.54
CA ALA A 89 11.94 0.20 15.71
C ALA A 89 11.90 1.30 16.79
N LYS A 90 12.58 1.08 17.92
CA LYS A 90 12.74 2.12 18.97
C LYS A 90 13.47 3.36 18.45
N LYS A 91 14.54 3.15 17.68
CA LYS A 91 15.33 4.24 17.09
C LYS A 91 14.55 5.00 16.01
N TYR A 92 13.76 4.28 15.23
CA TYR A 92 12.88 4.83 14.21
C TYR A 92 11.87 5.79 14.85
N PHE A 93 11.13 5.36 15.88
CA PHE A 93 10.17 6.24 16.56
C PHE A 93 10.83 7.37 17.34
N ARG A 94 12.00 7.14 17.95
CA ARG A 94 12.77 8.23 18.58
C ARG A 94 13.16 9.32 17.57
N THR A 95 13.46 8.94 16.34
CA THR A 95 13.78 9.87 15.26
C THR A 95 12.50 10.54 14.74
N LEU A 96 11.45 9.75 14.46
CA LEU A 96 10.18 10.21 13.92
C LEU A 96 9.48 11.22 14.84
N PHE A 97 9.38 10.90 16.13
CA PHE A 97 8.76 11.77 17.15
C PHE A 97 9.72 12.82 17.72
N SER A 98 10.85 13.06 17.05
CA SER A 98 11.75 14.13 17.46
C SER A 98 11.08 15.49 17.32
N GLU A 99 11.19 16.29 18.36
CA GLU A 99 10.57 17.61 18.45
C GLU A 99 11.62 18.71 18.33
N ARG A 100 11.29 19.78 17.61
CA ARG A 100 12.09 21.00 17.51
C ARG A 100 11.41 22.14 18.24
N ARG A 101 12.20 22.93 18.97
CA ARG A 101 11.76 24.21 19.54
C ARG A 101 12.23 25.35 18.66
N LYS A 102 11.30 26.23 18.29
CA LYS A 102 11.61 27.52 17.67
C LYS A 102 11.78 28.57 18.77
N ARG A 103 12.79 29.42 18.67
CA ARG A 103 13.00 30.52 19.62
C ARG A 103 11.76 31.41 19.62
N GLY A 104 11.16 31.61 20.79
CA GLY A 104 9.92 32.39 20.96
C GLY A 104 8.61 31.59 20.86
N SER A 105 8.65 30.28 20.62
CA SER A 105 7.45 29.42 20.67
C SER A 105 7.40 28.63 21.98
N CYS A 106 6.25 28.66 22.66
CA CYS A 106 6.05 27.97 23.94
C CYS A 106 5.85 26.45 23.79
N VAL A 107 5.49 25.99 22.59
CA VAL A 107 5.26 24.57 22.28
C VAL A 107 6.30 24.05 21.29
N PRO A 108 6.79 22.82 21.46
CA PRO A 108 7.58 22.14 20.45
C PRO A 108 6.73 21.77 19.22
N PHE A 109 7.40 21.51 18.11
CA PHE A 109 6.79 21.02 16.87
C PHE A 109 7.50 19.75 16.41
N SER A 110 6.77 18.80 15.83
CA SER A 110 7.38 17.61 15.23
C SER A 110 8.35 18.01 14.12
N TYR A 111 9.52 17.36 14.07
CA TYR A 111 10.49 17.56 13.00
C TYR A 111 10.04 16.89 11.69
N TYR A 112 9.41 15.71 11.80
CA TYR A 112 8.88 14.94 10.67
C TYR A 112 7.36 15.07 10.61
N CYS A 113 6.83 15.22 9.39
CA CYS A 113 5.39 15.28 9.14
C CYS A 113 4.75 13.89 9.12
N ILE A 114 5.50 12.88 8.68
CA ILE A 114 5.02 11.50 8.54
C ILE A 114 6.18 10.50 8.63
N GLY A 115 5.89 9.31 9.12
CA GLY A 115 6.76 8.14 9.06
C GLY A 115 6.10 7.05 8.23
N VAL A 116 6.84 6.44 7.30
CA VAL A 116 6.34 5.37 6.42
C VAL A 116 7.30 4.18 6.45
N VAL A 117 6.82 3.04 6.92
CA VAL A 117 7.54 1.76 6.77
C VAL A 117 6.91 1.00 5.61
N HIS A 118 7.54 1.11 4.44
CA HIS A 118 7.05 0.53 3.20
C HIS A 118 6.99 -1.00 3.29
N GLY A 119 5.82 -1.57 2.99
CA GLY A 119 5.63 -3.03 2.99
C GLY A 119 5.52 -3.69 4.38
N ALA A 120 5.50 -2.92 5.48
CA ALA A 120 5.42 -3.50 6.83
C ALA A 120 4.14 -4.32 7.06
N ALA A 121 3.00 -3.84 6.55
CA ALA A 121 1.71 -4.49 6.69
C ALA A 121 1.55 -5.78 5.85
N ARG A 122 2.58 -6.23 5.10
CA ARG A 122 2.51 -7.43 4.25
C ARG A 122 2.15 -8.70 5.03
N LYS A 123 2.47 -8.75 6.33
CA LYS A 123 2.16 -9.88 7.22
C LYS A 123 0.70 -9.87 7.71
N MET A 124 0.00 -8.74 7.59
CA MET A 124 -1.40 -8.64 7.99
C MET A 124 -2.27 -9.38 6.97
N PRO A 125 -3.26 -10.17 7.41
CA PRO A 125 -4.27 -10.71 6.51
C PRO A 125 -5.11 -9.58 5.90
N GLU A 126 -5.82 -9.89 4.82
CA GLU A 126 -6.85 -8.99 4.29
C GLU A 126 -7.99 -8.91 5.32
N LEU A 127 -8.01 -7.82 6.09
CA LEU A 127 -8.83 -7.68 7.30
C LEU A 127 -10.33 -7.76 7.02
N LEU A 128 -10.80 -7.29 5.86
CA LEU A 128 -12.22 -7.39 5.50
C LEU A 128 -12.61 -8.86 5.26
N SER A 129 -11.79 -9.60 4.50
CA SER A 129 -12.02 -11.04 4.29
C SER A 129 -11.98 -11.80 5.60
N TYR A 130 -10.95 -11.55 6.42
CA TYR A 130 -10.78 -12.19 7.72
C TYR A 130 -12.02 -12.00 8.59
N LEU A 131 -12.39 -10.75 8.86
CA LEU A 131 -13.54 -10.43 9.71
C LEU A 131 -14.86 -10.94 9.15
N SER A 132 -15.05 -10.93 7.82
CA SER A 132 -16.28 -11.43 7.20
C SER A 132 -16.50 -12.93 7.43
N ARG A 133 -15.42 -13.70 7.63
CA ARG A 133 -15.46 -15.14 7.93
C ARG A 133 -15.56 -15.41 9.42
N THR A 134 -14.81 -14.66 10.23
CA THR A 134 -14.76 -14.84 11.69
C THR A 134 -16.01 -14.30 12.38
N TYR A 135 -16.53 -13.16 11.93
CA TYR A 135 -17.69 -12.47 12.52
C TYR A 135 -18.74 -12.12 11.44
N PRO A 136 -19.30 -13.10 10.73
CA PRO A 136 -20.19 -12.86 9.57
C PRO A 136 -21.46 -12.09 9.93
N ALA A 137 -21.93 -12.21 11.17
CA ALA A 137 -23.15 -11.58 11.69
C ALA A 137 -22.91 -10.19 12.31
N LEU A 138 -21.66 -9.74 12.41
CA LEU A 138 -21.33 -8.41 12.94
C LEU A 138 -22.07 -7.34 12.12
N GLN A 139 -22.82 -6.49 12.79
CA GLN A 139 -23.53 -5.39 12.14
C GLN A 139 -22.57 -4.24 11.84
N VAL A 140 -22.44 -3.91 10.55
CA VAL A 140 -21.65 -2.77 10.09
C VAL A 140 -22.54 -1.77 9.40
N HIS A 141 -22.23 -0.49 9.58
CA HIS A 141 -22.96 0.58 8.92
C HIS A 141 -22.29 0.90 7.58
N THR A 142 -23.11 1.14 6.56
CA THR A 142 -22.69 1.59 5.23
C THR A 142 -23.63 2.65 4.70
N ASN A 143 -23.09 3.55 3.86
CA ASN A 143 -23.89 4.56 3.16
C ASN A 143 -24.00 4.20 1.68
N PRO A 144 -25.19 3.88 1.17
CA PRO A 144 -25.39 3.63 -0.26
C PRO A 144 -24.92 4.82 -1.11
N LEU A 145 -24.15 4.54 -2.16
CA LEU A 145 -23.57 5.58 -3.03
C LEU A 145 -24.64 6.47 -3.71
N GLU A 146 -25.81 5.90 -3.99
CA GLU A 146 -26.89 6.55 -4.72
C GLU A 146 -27.76 7.48 -3.85
N ARG A 147 -27.82 7.21 -2.54
CA ARG A 147 -28.69 7.95 -1.60
C ARG A 147 -27.84 8.76 -0.64
N LYS A 148 -27.68 10.04 -0.96
CA LYS A 148 -27.06 11.02 -0.06
C LYS A 148 -27.83 11.02 1.27
N ASN A 149 -27.13 10.78 2.37
CA ASN A 149 -27.65 10.71 3.76
C ASN A 149 -28.39 9.42 4.16
N ALA A 150 -28.42 8.37 3.34
CA ALA A 150 -28.88 7.06 3.80
C ALA A 150 -27.75 6.33 4.56
N SER A 151 -28.08 5.72 5.69
CA SER A 151 -27.22 4.82 6.45
C SER A 151 -27.98 3.52 6.68
N GLU A 152 -27.33 2.40 6.44
CA GLU A 152 -27.90 1.07 6.57
C GLU A 152 -26.98 0.20 7.42
N ALA A 153 -27.57 -0.53 8.37
CA ALA A 153 -26.87 -1.55 9.14
C ALA A 153 -27.09 -2.91 8.48
N ILE A 154 -26.00 -3.56 8.06
CA ILE A 154 -26.05 -4.88 7.41
C ILE A 154 -25.00 -5.82 8.04
N PRO A 155 -25.19 -7.14 7.93
CA PRO A 155 -24.16 -8.10 8.32
C PRO A 155 -22.87 -7.90 7.53
N LEU A 156 -21.72 -8.03 8.20
CA LEU A 156 -20.40 -7.85 7.60
C LEU A 156 -20.15 -8.81 6.43
N SER A 157 -20.63 -10.04 6.52
CA SER A 157 -20.55 -11.02 5.43
C SER A 157 -21.23 -10.52 4.15
N LEU A 158 -22.41 -9.91 4.27
CA LEU A 158 -23.14 -9.33 3.14
C LEU A 158 -22.42 -8.08 2.61
N TYR A 159 -21.90 -7.23 3.51
CA TYR A 159 -21.10 -6.07 3.12
C TYR A 159 -19.88 -6.51 2.27
N ALA A 160 -19.09 -7.45 2.77
CA ALA A 160 -17.91 -7.96 2.07
C ALA A 160 -18.27 -8.59 0.71
N ALA A 161 -19.35 -9.37 0.64
CA ALA A 161 -19.82 -9.94 -0.62
C ALA A 161 -20.17 -8.85 -1.67
N ASN A 162 -20.82 -7.77 -1.25
CA ASN A 162 -21.13 -6.64 -2.13
C ASN A 162 -19.88 -5.88 -2.58
N VAL A 163 -18.89 -5.71 -1.69
CA VAL A 163 -17.59 -5.14 -2.04
C VAL A 163 -16.90 -5.99 -3.10
N TYR A 164 -16.73 -7.29 -2.88
CA TYR A 164 -16.04 -8.16 -3.83
C TYR A 164 -16.77 -8.27 -5.17
N LYS A 165 -18.11 -8.38 -5.15
CA LYS A 165 -18.92 -8.42 -6.37
C LYS A 165 -18.77 -7.17 -7.23
N SER A 166 -18.57 -6.02 -6.61
CA SER A 166 -18.50 -4.72 -7.29
C SER A 166 -17.08 -4.18 -7.48
N TYR A 167 -16.07 -4.93 -7.02
CA TYR A 167 -14.66 -4.55 -7.13
C TYR A 167 -14.17 -4.63 -8.57
N THR A 168 -13.51 -3.58 -9.04
CA THR A 168 -12.88 -3.52 -10.36
C THR A 168 -11.76 -2.49 -10.34
N ARG A 169 -10.53 -2.91 -10.72
CA ARG A 169 -9.38 -2.01 -10.97
C ARG A 169 -9.08 -1.03 -9.82
N GLY A 170 -9.08 -1.51 -8.58
CA GLY A 170 -8.68 -0.72 -7.41
C GLY A 170 -9.80 0.06 -6.72
N ILE A 171 -11.03 0.03 -7.24
CA ILE A 171 -12.22 0.63 -6.61
C ILE A 171 -13.35 -0.40 -6.54
N PHE A 172 -14.36 -0.15 -5.73
CA PHE A 172 -15.58 -0.96 -5.70
C PHE A 172 -16.84 -0.09 -5.72
N ARG A 173 -17.90 -0.54 -6.39
CA ARG A 173 -19.17 0.21 -6.52
C ARG A 173 -20.14 -0.15 -5.40
N TYR A 174 -19.75 0.15 -4.17
CA TYR A 174 -20.58 0.00 -2.98
C TYR A 174 -20.22 1.05 -1.93
N GLY A 175 -21.09 1.23 -0.92
CA GLY A 175 -20.88 2.21 0.14
C GLY A 175 -19.64 1.93 1.00
N PRO A 176 -19.08 2.95 1.68
CA PRO A 176 -17.97 2.74 2.61
C PRO A 176 -18.46 1.98 3.85
N MET A 177 -17.56 1.24 4.51
CA MET A 177 -17.83 0.71 5.84
C MET A 177 -17.44 1.79 6.84
N HIS A 178 -18.38 2.20 7.70
CA HIS A 178 -18.06 3.07 8.82
C HIS A 178 -17.11 2.38 9.80
N ALA A 179 -16.40 3.19 10.56
CA ALA A 179 -15.44 2.69 11.53
C ALA A 179 -16.11 1.77 12.55
N ILE A 180 -15.46 0.63 12.80
CA ILE A 180 -15.76 -0.27 13.90
C ILE A 180 -14.55 -0.30 14.85
N SER A 181 -14.82 -0.28 16.15
CA SER A 181 -13.80 -0.51 17.17
C SER A 181 -13.42 -1.98 17.24
N VAL A 182 -12.13 -2.26 17.43
CA VAL A 182 -11.61 -3.62 17.70
C VAL A 182 -11.33 -3.86 19.18
N VAL A 183 -11.47 -2.82 20.01
CA VAL A 183 -11.22 -2.84 21.45
C VAL A 183 -12.50 -2.86 22.28
N GLY A 184 -13.63 -3.17 21.65
CA GLY A 184 -14.94 -3.17 22.28
C GLY A 184 -15.72 -1.90 21.99
N VAL A 185 -16.98 -1.89 22.42
CA VAL A 185 -17.94 -0.84 22.09
C VAL A 185 -18.14 0.06 23.30
N LYS A 186 -17.93 1.37 23.13
CA LYS A 186 -18.29 2.37 24.13
C LYS A 186 -19.22 3.43 23.53
N GLY A 187 -20.30 3.74 24.24
CA GLY A 187 -21.27 4.75 23.80
C GLY A 187 -21.89 4.43 22.44
N GLU A 188 -21.75 5.36 21.48
CA GLU A 188 -22.32 5.25 20.12
C GLU A 188 -21.48 4.42 19.15
N GLU A 189 -20.29 3.97 19.58
CA GLU A 189 -19.43 3.15 18.73
C GLU A 189 -20.10 1.82 18.34
N ARG A 190 -19.53 1.21 17.32
CA ARG A 190 -19.91 -0.11 16.83
C ARG A 190 -18.65 -0.93 16.71
N GLY A 191 -18.77 -2.25 16.76
CA GLY A 191 -17.64 -3.14 16.59
C GLY A 191 -17.68 -4.28 17.58
N LEU A 192 -16.49 -4.76 17.94
CA LEU A 192 -16.30 -5.88 18.84
C LEU A 192 -15.01 -5.70 19.61
N TYR A 193 -14.84 -6.48 20.66
CA TYR A 193 -13.51 -6.73 21.19
C TYR A 193 -12.92 -7.97 20.51
N SER A 194 -11.77 -7.83 19.89
CA SER A 194 -11.06 -8.95 19.27
C SER A 194 -9.62 -9.01 19.77
N ARG A 195 -9.38 -9.92 20.72
CA ARG A 195 -8.02 -10.21 21.21
C ARG A 195 -7.11 -10.68 20.07
N GLU A 196 -7.62 -11.48 19.15
CA GLU A 196 -6.87 -11.99 18.01
C GLU A 196 -6.34 -10.87 17.10
N ILE A 197 -7.16 -9.85 16.81
CA ILE A 197 -6.72 -8.70 15.99
C ILE A 197 -5.74 -7.83 16.76
N ILE A 198 -5.94 -7.67 18.07
CA ILE A 198 -5.01 -6.96 18.94
C ILE A 198 -3.65 -7.67 18.93
N ASP A 199 -3.62 -8.99 19.15
CA ASP A 199 -2.39 -9.78 19.14
C ASP A 199 -1.69 -9.73 17.76
N LEU A 200 -2.47 -9.72 16.67
CA LEU A 200 -1.96 -9.53 15.32
C LEU A 200 -1.29 -8.16 15.14
N ILE A 201 -1.90 -7.08 15.63
CA ILE A 201 -1.31 -5.73 15.63
C ILE A 201 -0.04 -5.70 16.50
N GLU A 202 -0.09 -6.30 17.69
CA GLU A 202 1.03 -6.36 18.64
C GLU A 202 2.18 -7.28 18.18
N SER A 203 1.92 -8.17 17.22
CA SER A 203 2.96 -9.00 16.60
C SER A 203 3.91 -8.18 15.71
N ASP A 204 3.48 -6.99 15.27
CA ASP A 204 4.33 -6.08 14.50
C ASP A 204 5.28 -5.30 15.43
N PRO A 205 6.61 -5.32 15.16
CA PRO A 205 7.61 -4.71 16.03
C PRO A 205 7.52 -3.17 16.10
N PHE A 206 6.87 -2.52 15.12
CA PHE A 206 6.60 -1.10 15.17
C PHE A 206 5.31 -0.82 15.94
N LEU A 207 4.21 -1.47 15.56
CA LEU A 207 2.89 -1.15 16.12
C LEU A 207 2.83 -1.43 17.62
N THR A 208 3.44 -2.51 18.12
CA THR A 208 3.51 -2.82 19.57
C THR A 208 4.09 -1.69 20.43
N LEU A 209 4.93 -0.82 19.85
CA LEU A 209 5.51 0.32 20.56
C LEU A 209 4.52 1.49 20.68
N VAL A 210 3.61 1.64 19.71
CA VAL A 210 2.78 2.85 19.52
C VAL A 210 1.28 2.61 19.59
N THR A 211 0.81 1.41 19.90
CA THR A 211 -0.57 1.20 20.33
C THR A 211 -0.90 2.11 21.52
N PRO A 212 -2.20 2.38 21.80
CA PRO A 212 -2.58 3.22 22.95
C PRO A 212 -2.03 2.75 24.30
N TRP A 213 -1.76 1.45 24.46
CA TRP A 213 -1.16 0.83 25.66
C TRP A 213 0.30 0.40 25.44
N GLY A 214 0.88 0.71 24.28
CA GLY A 214 2.24 0.38 23.88
C GLY A 214 3.30 1.10 24.71
N LYS A 215 4.56 0.67 24.58
CA LYS A 215 5.69 1.14 25.42
C LYS A 215 6.00 2.64 25.29
N LEU A 216 5.62 3.27 24.17
CA LEU A 216 5.82 4.69 23.95
C LEU A 216 4.61 5.54 24.34
N SER A 217 3.50 4.91 24.72
CA SER A 217 2.31 5.62 25.20
C SER A 217 2.47 6.06 26.65
N LYS A 218 1.84 7.18 27.01
CA LYS A 218 1.67 7.58 28.42
C LYS A 218 0.75 6.63 29.20
N LEU A 219 -0.12 5.92 28.49
CA LEU A 219 -1.06 4.93 29.03
C LEU A 219 -0.48 3.51 28.93
N HIS A 220 0.84 3.38 28.95
CA HIS A 220 1.51 2.08 28.85
C HIS A 220 0.97 1.09 29.89
N GLY A 221 0.60 -0.11 29.43
CA GLY A 221 0.08 -1.17 30.30
C GLY A 221 -1.43 -1.08 30.60
N MET A 222 -2.15 -0.13 30.01
CA MET A 222 -3.61 -0.09 30.01
C MET A 222 -4.20 -1.37 29.39
N ASP A 223 -5.35 -1.83 29.90
CA ASP A 223 -6.14 -2.88 29.25
C ASP A 223 -6.70 -2.34 27.91
N PRO A 224 -6.44 -3.01 26.78
CA PRO A 224 -7.04 -2.63 25.50
C PRO A 224 -8.54 -2.36 25.55
N HIS A 225 -9.31 -3.15 26.32
CA HIS A 225 -10.76 -2.96 26.49
C HIS A 225 -11.16 -1.58 27.05
N GLU A 226 -10.26 -0.96 27.80
CA GLU A 226 -10.48 0.34 28.43
C GLU A 226 -10.04 1.50 27.55
N SER A 227 -9.47 1.24 26.38
CA SER A 227 -9.05 2.30 25.46
C SER A 227 -10.24 3.05 24.86
N ASN A 228 -10.09 4.36 24.69
CA ASN A 228 -10.97 5.21 23.87
C ASN A 228 -10.28 5.67 22.57
N ASP A 229 -9.03 5.25 22.35
CA ASP A 229 -8.19 5.71 21.24
C ASP A 229 -8.24 4.73 20.03
N GLY A 230 -8.99 3.63 20.16
CA GLY A 230 -9.04 2.52 19.20
C GLY A 230 -8.07 1.39 19.56
N PRO A 231 -7.62 0.58 18.57
CA PRO A 231 -7.75 0.78 17.12
C PRO A 231 -9.18 0.67 16.57
N ILE A 232 -9.40 1.26 15.40
CA ILE A 232 -10.64 1.17 14.63
C ILE A 232 -10.35 0.69 13.21
N LEU A 233 -11.30 -0.01 12.59
CA LEU A 233 -11.24 -0.48 11.21
C LEU A 233 -12.37 0.12 10.39
N TRP A 234 -12.07 0.60 9.18
CA TRP A 234 -13.06 1.11 8.23
C TRP A 234 -12.66 0.74 6.80
N VAL A 235 -13.59 0.86 5.85
CA VAL A 235 -13.34 0.55 4.43
C VAL A 235 -13.83 1.71 3.56
N ARG A 236 -13.02 2.10 2.56
CA ARG A 236 -13.33 3.17 1.61
C ARG A 236 -13.36 2.61 0.19
N HIS A 237 -14.31 3.09 -0.61
CA HIS A 237 -14.56 2.61 -1.98
C HIS A 237 -13.67 3.22 -3.07
N GLY A 238 -12.80 4.16 -2.71
CA GLY A 238 -12.01 4.96 -3.66
C GLY A 238 -12.86 5.99 -4.42
N GLU A 239 -12.22 7.07 -4.88
CA GLU A 239 -12.91 8.11 -5.65
C GLU A 239 -13.37 7.59 -7.01
N GLN A 240 -14.62 7.90 -7.38
CA GLN A 240 -15.24 7.37 -8.59
C GLN A 240 -16.43 8.21 -9.03
N SER A 241 -16.73 8.19 -10.33
CA SER A 241 -17.98 8.72 -10.87
C SER A 241 -19.11 7.70 -10.66
N VAL A 242 -20.16 8.10 -9.97
CA VAL A 242 -21.38 7.28 -9.78
C VAL A 242 -22.44 7.77 -10.76
N PRO A 243 -23.04 6.90 -11.60
CA PRO A 243 -24.13 7.29 -12.46
C PRO A 243 -25.28 7.89 -11.63
N VAL A 244 -25.82 9.03 -12.08
CA VAL A 244 -27.04 9.57 -11.49
C VAL A 244 -28.20 8.70 -11.98
N CYS A 245 -28.54 7.65 -11.24
CA CYS A 245 -29.78 6.94 -11.48
C CYS A 245 -30.93 7.92 -11.21
N ALA A 246 -31.60 8.38 -12.27
CA ALA A 246 -32.90 9.01 -12.13
C ALA A 246 -33.77 8.04 -11.35
N SER A 247 -34.26 8.45 -10.18
CA SER A 247 -35.25 7.68 -9.43
C SER A 247 -36.32 7.23 -10.42
N GLY A 248 -36.47 5.91 -10.60
CA GLY A 248 -37.54 5.36 -11.44
C GLY A 248 -38.89 5.98 -11.06
N PRO A 249 -39.86 6.01 -12.00
CA PRO A 249 -41.12 6.72 -11.78
C PRO A 249 -41.72 6.27 -10.45
N LYS A 250 -41.95 7.24 -9.54
CA LYS A 250 -42.71 7.00 -8.33
C LYS A 250 -44.08 6.50 -8.80
N ASN A 251 -44.37 5.21 -8.60
CA ASN A 251 -45.71 4.68 -8.81
C ASN A 251 -46.66 5.47 -7.92
N LYS A 252 -47.31 6.47 -8.51
CA LYS A 252 -48.50 7.09 -7.95
C LYS A 252 -49.61 6.07 -8.19
N THR A 253 -49.90 5.28 -7.17
CA THR A 253 -51.20 4.63 -7.05
C THR A 253 -52.25 5.74 -7.02
N TRP A 254 -53.10 5.77 -8.05
CA TRP A 254 -54.37 6.48 -8.06
C TRP A 254 -55.40 5.71 -7.24
#